data_AF-A0A6B3D0P1-F1
#
_entry.id   AF-A0A6B3D0P1-F1
#
_cell.length_a   1.000
_cell.length_b   1.000
_cell.length_c   1.000
_cell.angle_alpha   90.00
_cell.angle_beta   90.00
_cell.angle_gamma   90.00
#
_symmetry.space_group_name_H-M   'P 1'
#
loop_
_entity.id
_entity.type
_entity.pdbx_description
1 polymer ?
#
loop_
_entity_poly.entity_id
_entity_poly.type
_entity_poly.pdbx_seq_one_letter_code
_entity_poly.pdbx_strand_id
1 'polypeptide(L)'
;DANATKAKTADDLGLGAKEQLVVRDVAQDRDGTVHTRYERTYDGLPVLGGDLVVASDAGRTEQVVKATPKAIRPATVTPKISAAKAESQAVSAAKAAGAEQPDADRAPRKVIWAANGTPVLAYETVVGGLQEDGTPNELHVVTDAATGAKLYEYQAVENGTGNTLYSGTVTLGTAQSGSSYTLTDTARGNHKTYNLNRGTSGTGTLFTGPDDVWGNGSASNAETAAA
;
A
#
# COMPACT_ATOMS: atom_id res chain seq x y z
N ASP A 1 11.32 17.34 -17.06
CA ASP A 1 10.19 16.47 -16.69
C ASP A 1 10.73 15.07 -16.45
N ALA A 2 10.51 14.50 -15.26
CA ALA A 2 10.98 13.17 -14.87
C ALA A 2 10.41 12.06 -15.76
N ASN A 3 9.19 12.22 -16.28
CA ASN A 3 8.59 11.23 -17.18
C ASN A 3 9.33 11.15 -18.52
N ALA A 4 9.83 12.28 -19.01
CA ALA A 4 10.58 12.36 -20.26
C ALA A 4 12.00 11.79 -20.13
N THR A 5 12.61 11.84 -18.94
CA THR A 5 14.01 11.45 -18.74
C THR A 5 14.19 10.05 -18.15
N LYS A 6 13.13 9.39 -17.70
CA LYS A 6 13.18 8.08 -17.00
C LYS A 6 13.95 6.97 -17.74
N ALA A 7 13.92 6.94 -19.08
CA ALA A 7 14.69 5.97 -19.87
C ALA A 7 16.20 6.23 -19.75
N LYS A 8 16.61 7.49 -19.92
CA LYS A 8 18.00 7.91 -19.69
C LYS A 8 18.43 7.66 -18.24
N THR A 9 17.56 7.93 -17.27
CA THR A 9 17.84 7.62 -15.87
C THR A 9 18.09 6.11 -15.68
N ALA A 10 17.30 5.24 -16.29
CA ALA A 10 17.52 3.80 -16.23
C ALA A 10 18.88 3.39 -16.82
N ASP A 11 19.27 3.99 -17.95
CA ASP A 11 20.58 3.76 -18.58
C ASP A 11 21.74 4.25 -17.70
N ASP A 12 21.65 5.48 -17.16
CA ASP A 12 22.66 6.07 -16.28
C ASP A 12 22.84 5.25 -14.99
N LEU A 13 21.76 4.61 -14.51
CA LEU A 13 21.78 3.71 -13.35
C LEU A 13 22.25 2.28 -13.68
N GLY A 14 22.53 1.97 -14.95
CA GLY A 14 22.96 0.66 -15.41
C GLY A 14 21.89 -0.43 -15.22
N LEU A 15 20.61 -0.08 -15.32
CA LEU A 15 19.52 -1.05 -15.22
C LEU A 15 19.52 -1.96 -16.47
N GLY A 16 19.07 -3.20 -16.31
CA GLY A 16 19.00 -4.13 -17.44
C GLY A 16 18.00 -3.66 -18.49
N ALA A 17 18.18 -4.05 -19.77
CA ALA A 17 17.32 -3.61 -20.87
C ALA A 17 15.82 -3.97 -20.72
N LYS A 18 15.49 -4.92 -19.84
CA LYS A 18 14.11 -5.30 -19.51
C LYS A 18 13.54 -4.52 -18.33
N GLU A 19 14.38 -3.82 -17.58
CA GLU A 19 14.02 -3.07 -16.39
C GLU A 19 13.68 -1.63 -16.79
N GLN A 20 12.48 -1.16 -16.46
CA GLN A 20 12.05 0.20 -16.76
C GLN A 20 11.60 0.92 -15.49
N LEU A 21 11.70 2.24 -15.52
CA LEU A 21 11.28 3.11 -14.43
C LEU A 21 9.88 3.68 -14.69
N VAL A 22 9.08 3.75 -13.63
CA VAL A 22 7.76 4.40 -13.61
C VAL A 22 7.80 5.47 -12.53
N VAL A 23 7.69 6.74 -12.93
CA VAL A 23 7.66 7.87 -11.98
C VAL A 23 6.43 7.74 -11.09
N ARG A 24 6.63 7.81 -9.78
CA ARG A 24 5.55 7.82 -8.79
C ARG A 24 5.36 9.17 -8.14
N ASP A 25 6.46 9.80 -7.77
CA ASP A 25 6.42 11.09 -7.10
C ASP A 25 7.69 11.88 -7.40
N VAL A 26 7.57 13.20 -7.36
CA VAL A 26 8.67 14.14 -7.54
C VAL A 26 8.53 15.22 -6.46
N ALA A 27 9.49 15.24 -5.53
CA ALA A 27 9.59 16.25 -4.50
C ALA A 27 10.84 17.10 -4.73
N GLN A 28 10.75 18.39 -4.43
CA GLN A 28 11.89 19.31 -4.51
C GLN A 28 12.13 19.98 -3.16
N ASP A 29 13.37 19.90 -2.69
CA ASP A 29 13.82 20.56 -1.47
C ASP A 29 14.07 22.05 -1.71
N ARG A 30 14.14 22.83 -0.63
CA ARG A 30 14.37 24.29 -0.69
C ARG A 30 15.70 24.67 -1.32
N ASP A 31 16.70 23.79 -1.23
CA ASP A 31 18.03 24.00 -1.81
C ASP A 31 18.07 23.71 -3.33
N GLY A 32 16.96 23.21 -3.90
CA GLY A 32 16.84 22.88 -5.31
C GLY A 32 16.96 21.39 -5.62
N THR A 33 17.37 20.55 -4.67
CA THR A 33 17.50 19.10 -4.85
C THR A 33 16.15 18.48 -5.19
N VAL A 34 16.09 17.67 -6.23
CA VAL A 34 14.90 16.96 -6.68
C VAL A 34 15.01 15.48 -6.35
N HIS A 35 14.09 14.97 -5.55
CA HIS A 35 13.90 13.56 -5.25
C HIS A 35 12.80 12.99 -6.15
N THR A 36 13.15 12.07 -7.03
CA THR A 36 12.17 11.33 -7.82
C THR A 36 12.05 9.90 -7.31
N ARG A 37 10.85 9.51 -6.87
CA ARG A 37 10.53 8.12 -6.53
C ARG A 37 10.08 7.38 -7.79
N TYR A 38 10.71 6.24 -8.05
CA TYR A 38 10.38 5.36 -9.15
C TYR A 38 9.94 4.00 -8.63
N GLU A 39 8.85 3.50 -9.18
CA GLU A 39 8.63 2.07 -9.27
C GLU A 39 9.38 1.48 -10.46
N ARG A 40 9.51 0.15 -10.47
CA ARG A 40 10.15 -0.59 -11.55
C ARG A 40 9.19 -1.57 -12.20
N THR A 41 9.40 -1.78 -13.50
CA THR A 41 8.89 -2.95 -14.22
C THR A 41 10.05 -3.80 -14.73
N TYR A 42 9.80 -5.10 -14.95
CA TYR A 42 10.71 -6.01 -15.63
C TYR A 42 9.95 -6.79 -16.70
N ASP A 43 10.32 -6.61 -17.96
CA ASP A 43 9.63 -7.22 -19.11
C ASP A 43 8.12 -6.87 -19.11
N GLY A 44 7.80 -5.64 -18.70
CA GLY A 44 6.42 -5.14 -18.52
C GLY A 44 5.71 -5.59 -17.23
N LEU A 45 6.30 -6.49 -16.44
CA LEU A 45 5.72 -6.94 -15.16
C LEU A 45 6.06 -5.95 -14.03
N PRO A 46 5.11 -5.58 -13.15
CA PRO A 46 5.41 -4.79 -11.96
C PRO A 46 6.43 -5.48 -11.06
N VAL A 47 7.34 -4.71 -10.45
CA VAL A 47 8.33 -5.21 -9.48
C VAL A 47 7.93 -4.76 -8.08
N LEU A 48 7.52 -5.69 -7.22
CA LEU A 48 7.17 -5.43 -5.82
C LEU A 48 8.42 -5.47 -4.94
N GLY A 49 8.60 -4.45 -4.07
CA GLY A 49 9.79 -4.29 -3.23
C GLY A 49 11.05 -3.92 -4.03
N GLY A 50 10.85 -3.39 -5.24
CA GLY A 50 11.92 -2.96 -6.12
C GLY A 50 11.90 -1.46 -6.38
N ASP A 51 11.25 -0.61 -5.61
CA ASP A 51 11.32 0.83 -5.87
C ASP A 51 12.73 1.42 -5.64
N LEU A 52 12.95 2.62 -6.18
CA LEU A 52 14.15 3.41 -5.93
C LEU A 52 13.83 4.91 -5.90
N VAL A 53 14.67 5.67 -5.22
CA VAL A 53 14.63 7.13 -5.19
C VAL A 53 15.95 7.66 -5.76
N VAL A 54 15.84 8.61 -6.69
CA VAL A 54 16.99 9.34 -7.24
C VAL A 54 16.92 10.78 -6.74
N ALA A 55 17.95 11.22 -6.04
CA ALA A 55 18.17 12.62 -5.72
C ALA A 55 19.08 13.24 -6.78
N SER A 56 18.67 14.40 -7.29
CA SER A 56 19.42 15.12 -8.32
C SER A 56 19.47 16.62 -8.04
N ASP A 57 20.62 17.23 -8.32
CA ASP A 57 20.81 18.68 -8.23
C ASP A 57 21.27 19.21 -9.59
N ALA A 58 20.63 20.28 -10.06
CA ALA A 58 20.85 20.87 -11.39
C ALA A 58 20.91 19.83 -12.53
N GLY A 59 20.11 18.76 -12.43
CA GLY A 59 20.05 17.66 -13.39
C GLY A 59 21.18 16.62 -13.30
N ARG A 60 22.10 16.74 -12.34
CA ARG A 60 23.12 15.73 -12.01
C ARG A 60 22.60 14.81 -10.90
N THR A 61 22.76 13.51 -11.06
CA THR A 61 22.44 12.54 -9.99
C THR A 61 23.45 12.65 -8.85
N GLU A 62 22.96 12.93 -7.65
CA GLU A 62 23.77 13.06 -6.43
C GLU A 62 23.68 11.80 -5.58
N GLN A 63 22.48 11.20 -5.47
CA GLN A 63 22.27 9.99 -4.69
C GLN A 63 21.21 9.08 -5.32
N VAL A 64 21.38 7.77 -5.11
CA VAL A 64 20.41 6.76 -5.49
C VAL A 64 20.20 5.80 -4.33
N VAL A 65 18.96 5.68 -3.86
CA VAL A 65 18.56 4.71 -2.83
C VAL A 65 17.68 3.66 -3.48
N LYS A 66 18.03 2.38 -3.36
CA LYS A 66 17.27 1.25 -3.93
C LYS A 66 16.70 0.40 -2.81
N ALA A 67 15.42 0.00 -2.93
CA ALA A 67 14.79 -0.91 -1.98
C ALA A 67 15.48 -2.29 -1.90
N THR A 68 16.08 -2.73 -3.02
CA THR A 68 16.89 -3.94 -3.07
C THR A 68 18.21 -3.69 -3.82
N PRO A 69 19.35 -4.18 -3.29
CA PRO A 69 20.63 -4.12 -3.98
C PRO A 69 20.78 -5.22 -5.05
N LYS A 70 19.85 -6.19 -5.11
CA LYS A 70 19.88 -7.28 -6.09
C LYS A 70 19.44 -6.79 -7.46
N ALA A 71 20.09 -7.30 -8.50
CA ALA A 71 19.64 -7.09 -9.87
C ALA A 71 18.29 -7.76 -10.09
N ILE A 72 17.35 -7.06 -10.73
CA ILE A 72 16.04 -7.62 -11.09
C ILE A 72 16.24 -8.52 -12.31
N ARG A 73 16.54 -9.80 -12.05
CA ARG A 73 16.81 -10.81 -13.08
C ARG A 73 16.25 -12.17 -12.64
N PRO A 74 14.92 -12.34 -12.65
CA PRO A 74 14.30 -13.62 -12.32
C PRO A 74 14.75 -14.69 -13.30
N ALA A 75 14.85 -15.95 -12.84
CA ALA A 75 15.27 -17.07 -13.66
C ALA A 75 14.31 -17.37 -14.83
N THR A 76 13.04 -17.02 -14.68
CA THR A 76 12.00 -17.17 -15.71
C THR A 76 10.89 -16.14 -15.49
N VAL A 77 10.20 -15.76 -16.57
CA VAL A 77 8.93 -15.00 -16.54
C VAL A 77 7.73 -15.88 -16.94
N THR A 78 7.96 -17.18 -17.10
CA THR A 78 6.92 -18.17 -17.36
C THR A 78 6.57 -18.90 -16.07
N PRO A 79 5.30 -18.82 -15.61
CA PRO A 79 4.86 -19.48 -14.39
C PRO A 79 4.80 -21.00 -14.57
N LYS A 80 5.11 -21.76 -13.52
CA LYS A 80 4.90 -23.22 -13.46
C LYS A 80 3.58 -23.59 -12.80
N ILE A 81 3.07 -22.74 -11.91
CA ILE A 81 1.72 -22.89 -11.35
C ILE A 81 0.71 -22.04 -12.12
N SER A 82 -0.55 -22.49 -12.17
CA SER A 82 -1.63 -21.71 -12.76
C SER A 82 -2.03 -20.55 -11.84
N ALA A 83 -2.58 -19.49 -12.43
CA ALA A 83 -3.18 -18.39 -11.66
C ALA A 83 -4.29 -18.91 -10.72
N ALA A 84 -5.14 -19.83 -11.19
CA ALA A 84 -6.19 -20.45 -10.37
C ALA A 84 -5.64 -21.18 -9.12
N LYS A 85 -4.44 -21.77 -9.20
CA LYS A 85 -3.80 -22.36 -8.02
C LYS A 85 -3.38 -21.29 -7.02
N ALA A 86 -2.74 -20.20 -7.48
CA ALA A 86 -2.35 -19.08 -6.62
C ALA A 86 -3.58 -18.40 -5.98
N GLU A 87 -4.68 -18.28 -6.73
CA GLU A 87 -5.96 -17.76 -6.24
C GLU A 87 -6.53 -18.61 -5.10
N SER A 88 -6.63 -19.92 -5.29
CA SER A 88 -7.10 -20.84 -4.26
C SER A 88 -6.23 -20.81 -3.00
N GLN A 89 -4.92 -20.66 -3.15
CA GLN A 89 -3.99 -20.51 -2.02
C GLN A 89 -4.21 -19.18 -1.28
N ALA A 90 -4.43 -18.08 -2.00
CA ALA A 90 -4.69 -16.78 -1.42
C ALA A 90 -6.03 -16.74 -0.65
N VAL A 91 -7.10 -17.28 -1.23
CA VAL A 91 -8.40 -17.40 -0.55
C VAL A 91 -8.28 -18.26 0.71
N SER A 92 -7.49 -19.34 0.66
CA SER A 92 -7.22 -20.17 1.84
C SER A 92 -6.46 -19.41 2.93
N ALA A 93 -5.50 -18.56 2.54
CA ALA A 93 -4.78 -17.68 3.46
C ALA A 93 -5.71 -16.64 4.10
N ALA A 94 -6.60 -16.03 3.33
CA ALA A 94 -7.61 -15.10 3.85
C ALA A 94 -8.55 -15.76 4.87
N LYS A 95 -9.02 -16.99 4.60
CA LYS A 95 -9.81 -17.76 5.57
C LYS A 95 -9.04 -18.02 6.86
N ALA A 96 -7.76 -18.38 6.75
CA ALA A 96 -6.91 -18.59 7.92
C ALA A 96 -6.65 -17.28 8.71
N ALA A 97 -6.74 -16.13 8.04
CA ALA A 97 -6.65 -14.80 8.65
C ALA A 97 -8.00 -14.27 9.19
N GLY A 98 -9.08 -15.06 9.15
CA GLY A 98 -10.38 -14.70 9.71
C GLY A 98 -11.33 -13.98 8.75
N ALA A 99 -11.04 -13.96 7.44
CA ALA A 99 -11.97 -13.39 6.47
C ALA A 99 -13.26 -14.24 6.35
N GLU A 100 -14.40 -13.57 6.44
CA GLU A 100 -15.71 -14.11 6.09
C GLU A 100 -15.96 -13.93 4.58
N GLN A 101 -16.43 -15.01 3.95
CA GLN A 101 -16.72 -15.06 2.51
C GLN A 101 -15.58 -14.51 1.61
N PRO A 102 -14.31 -14.91 1.82
CA PRO A 102 -13.22 -14.39 1.03
C PRO A 102 -13.33 -14.90 -0.40
N ASP A 103 -13.18 -13.96 -1.34
CA ASP A 103 -13.11 -14.23 -2.77
C ASP A 103 -12.02 -13.36 -3.40
N ALA A 104 -11.46 -13.81 -4.51
CA ALA A 104 -10.49 -13.00 -5.23
C ALA A 104 -11.21 -11.86 -5.95
N ASP A 105 -10.83 -10.62 -5.66
CA ASP A 105 -11.47 -9.43 -6.27
C ASP A 105 -11.28 -9.40 -7.79
N ARG A 106 -10.20 -10.04 -8.26
CA ARG A 106 -9.79 -10.15 -9.66
C ARG A 106 -8.84 -11.31 -9.84
N ALA A 107 -8.68 -11.73 -11.10
CA ALA A 107 -7.69 -12.74 -11.47
C ALA A 107 -6.28 -12.34 -11.00
N PRO A 108 -5.48 -13.27 -10.44
CA PRO A 108 -4.13 -12.99 -9.99
C PRO A 108 -3.25 -12.43 -11.11
N ARG A 109 -2.51 -11.35 -10.83
CA ARG A 109 -1.59 -10.74 -11.81
C ARG A 109 -0.17 -11.24 -11.59
N LYS A 110 0.60 -11.34 -12.67
CA LYS A 110 2.04 -11.66 -12.60
C LYS A 110 2.83 -10.44 -12.15
N VAL A 111 3.75 -10.64 -11.23
CA VAL A 111 4.67 -9.62 -10.71
C VAL A 111 6.06 -10.22 -10.55
N ILE A 112 7.07 -9.39 -10.43
CA ILE A 112 8.38 -9.79 -9.91
C ILE A 112 8.43 -9.43 -8.43
N TRP A 113 8.63 -10.41 -7.57
CA TRP A 113 8.88 -10.19 -6.15
C TRP A 113 10.37 -9.91 -5.94
N ALA A 114 10.71 -8.78 -5.33
CA ALA A 114 12.08 -8.36 -5.09
C ALA A 114 12.34 -7.79 -3.67
N ALA A 115 11.33 -7.81 -2.79
CA ALA A 115 11.43 -7.23 -1.45
C ALA A 115 12.39 -8.01 -0.53
N ASN A 116 12.56 -9.31 -0.76
CA ASN A 116 13.54 -10.14 -0.05
C ASN A 116 14.13 -11.22 -0.97
N GLY A 117 15.28 -11.76 -0.59
CA GLY A 117 15.93 -12.86 -1.30
C GLY A 117 16.37 -12.50 -2.73
N THR A 118 16.36 -13.50 -3.62
CA THR A 118 16.64 -13.30 -5.05
C THR A 118 15.33 -12.98 -5.76
N PRO A 119 15.28 -11.99 -6.67
CA PRO A 119 14.04 -11.67 -7.38
C PRO A 119 13.47 -12.86 -8.15
N VAL A 120 12.17 -13.12 -7.99
CA VAL A 120 11.45 -14.24 -8.61
C VAL A 120 10.15 -13.78 -9.26
N LEU A 121 9.67 -14.57 -10.22
CA LEU A 121 8.31 -14.41 -10.74
C LEU A 121 7.30 -14.89 -9.69
N ALA A 122 6.29 -14.09 -9.44
CA ALA A 122 5.21 -14.39 -8.51
C ALA A 122 3.84 -14.02 -9.11
N TYR A 123 2.79 -14.53 -8.46
CA TYR A 123 1.44 -14.01 -8.58
C TYR A 123 1.12 -13.15 -7.36
N GLU A 124 0.52 -12.00 -7.60
CA GLU A 124 -0.16 -11.22 -6.58
C GLU A 124 -1.67 -11.43 -6.74
N THR A 125 -2.30 -11.94 -5.69
CA THR A 125 -3.74 -12.07 -5.58
C THR A 125 -4.24 -11.09 -4.53
N VAL A 126 -5.26 -10.31 -4.87
CA VAL A 126 -5.99 -9.48 -3.91
C VAL A 126 -7.28 -10.21 -3.55
N VAL A 127 -7.45 -10.51 -2.27
CA VAL A 127 -8.60 -11.22 -1.74
C VAL A 127 -9.43 -10.24 -0.93
N GLY A 128 -10.66 -10.03 -1.40
CA GLY A 128 -11.64 -9.21 -0.74
C GLY A 128 -12.45 -9.98 0.31
N GLY A 129 -13.65 -9.49 0.56
CA GLY A 129 -14.60 -10.04 1.53
C GLY A 129 -14.76 -9.13 2.75
N LEU A 130 -15.24 -9.71 3.84
CA LEU A 130 -15.39 -9.02 5.12
C LEU A 130 -14.49 -9.67 6.16
N GLN A 131 -14.01 -8.89 7.11
CA GLN A 131 -13.41 -9.38 8.36
C GLN A 131 -14.54 -9.74 9.34
N GLU A 132 -14.22 -10.45 10.43
CA GLU A 132 -15.22 -10.87 11.44
C GLU A 132 -16.04 -9.70 12.03
N ASP A 133 -15.45 -8.50 12.07
CA ASP A 133 -16.10 -7.28 12.56
C ASP A 133 -16.92 -6.52 11.49
N GLY A 134 -17.00 -7.05 10.26
CA GLY A 134 -17.68 -6.43 9.12
C GLY A 134 -16.84 -5.42 8.33
N THR A 135 -15.56 -5.27 8.66
CA THR A 135 -14.63 -4.43 7.88
C THR A 135 -14.37 -5.05 6.50
N PRO A 136 -14.28 -4.27 5.39
CA PRO A 136 -13.75 -4.78 4.14
C PRO A 136 -12.38 -5.45 4.32
N ASN A 137 -12.15 -6.52 3.57
CA ASN A 137 -10.85 -7.18 3.48
C ASN A 137 -10.18 -6.73 2.16
N GLU A 138 -8.89 -6.44 2.17
CA GLU A 138 -8.07 -6.27 0.96
C GLU A 138 -6.73 -6.95 1.19
N LEU A 139 -6.77 -8.29 1.30
CA LEU A 139 -5.57 -9.08 1.57
C LEU A 139 -4.79 -9.29 0.27
N HIS A 140 -3.60 -8.71 0.21
CA HIS A 140 -2.65 -9.04 -0.84
C HIS A 140 -1.85 -10.27 -0.44
N VAL A 141 -1.87 -11.30 -1.27
CA VAL A 141 -1.06 -12.51 -1.10
C VAL A 141 -0.14 -12.67 -2.30
N VAL A 142 1.16 -12.71 -2.03
CA VAL A 142 2.21 -12.90 -3.04
C VAL A 142 2.66 -14.36 -3.02
N THR A 143 2.46 -15.08 -4.12
CA THR A 143 2.78 -16.51 -4.26
C THR A 143 3.84 -16.73 -5.33
N ASP A 144 4.90 -17.46 -5.00
CA ASP A 144 5.96 -17.84 -5.95
C ASP A 144 5.38 -18.64 -7.12
N ALA A 145 5.58 -18.15 -8.34
CA ALA A 145 4.95 -18.72 -9.53
C ALA A 145 5.61 -20.01 -10.03
N ALA A 146 6.75 -20.40 -9.46
CA ALA A 146 7.45 -21.65 -9.79
C ALA A 146 7.10 -22.79 -8.83
N THR A 147 6.89 -22.48 -7.56
CA THR A 147 6.74 -23.46 -6.47
C THR A 147 5.34 -23.45 -5.84
N GLY A 148 4.65 -22.31 -5.90
CA GLY A 148 3.41 -22.08 -5.16
C GLY A 148 3.63 -21.77 -3.67
N ALA A 149 4.86 -21.49 -3.24
CA ALA A 149 5.11 -21.04 -1.88
C ALA A 149 4.57 -19.61 -1.67
N LYS A 150 3.93 -19.34 -0.53
CA LYS A 150 3.57 -17.98 -0.13
C LYS A 150 4.84 -17.22 0.22
N LEU A 151 5.12 -16.15 -0.51
CA LEU A 151 6.30 -15.29 -0.32
C LEU A 151 6.01 -14.18 0.69
N TYR A 152 4.80 -13.62 0.64
CA TYR A 152 4.40 -12.51 1.48
C TYR A 152 2.87 -12.38 1.52
N GLU A 153 2.35 -11.75 2.56
CA GLU A 153 0.98 -11.28 2.61
C GLU A 153 0.87 -9.99 3.44
N TYR A 154 -0.06 -9.11 3.09
CA TYR A 154 -0.34 -7.89 3.84
C TYR A 154 -1.80 -7.44 3.66
N GLN A 155 -2.37 -6.80 4.69
CA GLN A 155 -3.64 -6.09 4.58
C GLN A 155 -3.42 -4.71 3.99
N ALA A 156 -4.17 -4.37 2.94
CA ALA A 156 -4.19 -3.02 2.38
C ALA A 156 -5.28 -2.12 3.02
N VAL A 157 -6.14 -2.69 3.88
CA VAL A 157 -7.08 -1.89 4.67
C VAL A 157 -6.38 -1.34 5.91
N GLU A 158 -6.19 -0.02 5.95
CA GLU A 158 -5.74 0.72 7.13
C GLU A 158 -6.97 1.27 7.87
N ASN A 159 -7.19 0.84 9.12
CA ASN A 159 -8.29 1.33 9.95
C ASN A 159 -7.78 1.92 11.25
N GLY A 160 -8.46 2.97 11.70
CA GLY A 160 -8.31 3.48 13.06
C GLY A 160 -9.08 2.66 14.08
N THR A 161 -8.63 2.75 15.34
CA THR A 161 -9.30 2.13 16.48
C THR A 161 -10.14 3.17 17.22
N GLY A 162 -11.45 2.96 17.33
CA GLY A 162 -12.35 3.81 18.11
C GLY A 162 -12.66 3.22 19.48
N ASN A 163 -12.35 3.92 20.58
CA ASN A 163 -12.78 3.55 21.92
C ASN A 163 -14.02 4.37 22.31
N THR A 164 -15.19 3.81 22.02
CA THR A 164 -16.48 4.46 22.22
C THR A 164 -17.00 4.28 23.66
N LEU A 165 -17.95 5.12 24.06
CA LEU A 165 -18.56 5.04 25.39
C LEU A 165 -19.50 3.83 25.55
N TYR A 166 -20.21 3.46 24.47
CA TYR A 166 -21.32 2.50 24.54
C TYR A 166 -21.07 1.20 23.77
N SER A 167 -20.27 1.24 22.71
CA SER A 167 -20.00 0.09 21.84
C SER A 167 -18.64 -0.54 22.12
N GLY A 168 -17.91 -0.06 23.13
CA GLY A 168 -16.54 -0.50 23.42
C GLY A 168 -15.59 -0.09 22.30
N THR A 169 -14.64 -0.98 21.99
CA THR A 169 -13.66 -0.77 20.92
C THR A 169 -14.23 -1.20 19.57
N VAL A 170 -14.18 -0.30 18.59
CA VAL A 170 -14.70 -0.48 17.23
C VAL A 170 -13.65 -0.09 16.19
N THR A 171 -13.83 -0.57 14.97
CA THR A 171 -12.97 -0.23 13.83
C THR A 171 -13.55 0.97 13.08
N LEU A 172 -12.72 1.95 12.71
CA LEU A 172 -13.13 3.20 12.07
C LEU A 172 -12.39 3.40 10.74
N GLY A 173 -13.11 3.93 9.75
CA GLY A 173 -12.51 4.44 8.53
C GLY A 173 -11.82 5.78 8.78
N THR A 174 -10.52 5.83 8.52
CA THR A 174 -9.67 6.99 8.78
C THR A 174 -8.78 7.27 7.57
N ALA A 175 -8.24 8.48 7.49
CA ALA A 175 -7.30 8.84 6.45
C ALA A 175 -6.12 9.64 7.02
N GLN A 176 -4.91 9.25 6.64
CA GLN A 176 -3.70 9.98 6.98
C GLN A 176 -3.62 11.29 6.19
N SER A 177 -3.29 12.38 6.89
CA SER A 177 -3.08 13.72 6.33
C SER A 177 -1.81 14.33 6.95
N GLY A 178 -0.70 14.23 6.22
CA GLY A 178 0.62 14.61 6.74
C GLY A 178 1.04 13.72 7.91
N SER A 179 1.34 14.31 9.06
CA SER A 179 1.69 13.59 10.31
C SER A 179 0.49 13.37 11.24
N SER A 180 -0.74 13.58 10.74
CA SER A 180 -1.98 13.46 11.51
C SER A 180 -2.96 12.55 10.80
N TYR A 181 -4.00 12.13 11.51
CA TYR A 181 -5.11 11.33 10.98
C TYR A 181 -6.39 12.16 10.98
N THR A 182 -7.31 11.81 10.10
CA THR A 182 -8.66 12.36 10.03
C THR A 182 -9.69 11.24 10.10
N LEU A 183 -10.82 11.49 10.75
CA LEU A 183 -12.00 10.61 10.65
C LEU A 183 -12.68 10.83 9.28
N THR A 184 -12.02 10.33 8.24
CA THR A 184 -12.50 10.28 6.87
C THR A 184 -12.56 8.84 6.42
N ASP A 185 -13.75 8.37 6.07
CA ASP A 185 -13.94 7.05 5.51
C ASP A 185 -13.75 7.09 3.99
N THR A 186 -12.54 6.76 3.54
CA THR A 186 -12.18 6.73 2.11
C THR A 186 -12.76 5.53 1.37
N ALA A 187 -13.13 4.47 2.08
CA ALA A 187 -13.65 3.22 1.51
C ALA A 187 -15.15 3.31 1.18
N ARG A 188 -15.91 4.15 1.90
CA ARG A 188 -17.36 4.33 1.73
C ARG A 188 -17.71 5.76 1.31
N GLY A 189 -17.18 6.21 0.18
CA GLY A 189 -17.64 7.46 -0.45
C GLY A 189 -17.11 8.76 0.19
N ASN A 190 -15.97 8.69 0.91
CA ASN A 190 -15.30 9.85 1.51
C ASN A 190 -16.15 10.58 2.57
N HIS A 191 -16.92 9.83 3.38
CA HIS A 191 -17.65 10.40 4.50
C HIS A 191 -16.68 11.00 5.53
N LYS A 192 -17.05 12.14 6.13
CA LYS A 192 -16.19 12.92 7.03
C LYS A 192 -16.93 13.24 8.31
N THR A 193 -16.29 12.98 9.45
CA THR A 193 -16.80 13.36 10.77
C THR A 193 -16.26 14.74 11.16
N TYR A 194 -17.14 15.67 11.54
CA TYR A 194 -16.77 17.02 11.94
C TYR A 194 -17.01 17.24 13.44
N ASN A 195 -16.07 17.90 14.10
CA ASN A 195 -16.19 18.36 15.48
C ASN A 195 -16.83 19.75 15.51
N LEU A 196 -17.99 19.87 16.16
CA LEU A 196 -18.65 21.16 16.44
C LEU A 196 -18.14 21.84 17.72
N ASN A 197 -17.16 21.25 18.41
CA ASN A 197 -16.59 21.72 19.66
C ASN A 197 -17.67 22.06 20.72
N ARG A 198 -18.60 21.12 20.94
CA ARG A 198 -19.77 21.24 21.84
C ARG A 198 -20.84 22.24 21.38
N GLY A 199 -20.76 22.76 20.15
CA GLY A 199 -21.85 23.48 19.49
C GLY A 199 -22.94 22.55 18.96
N THR A 200 -24.10 23.12 18.62
CA THR A 200 -25.27 22.39 18.08
C THR A 200 -25.64 22.77 16.64
N SER A 201 -24.90 23.69 16.03
CA SER A 201 -25.08 24.11 14.62
C SER A 201 -23.78 24.67 14.04
N GLY A 202 -23.72 24.81 12.71
CA GLY A 202 -22.55 25.28 11.96
C GLY A 202 -21.82 24.15 11.23
N THR A 203 -20.76 24.49 10.51
CA THR A 203 -20.00 23.54 9.66
C THR A 203 -19.06 22.64 10.46
N GLY A 204 -18.55 23.13 11.61
CA GLY A 204 -17.53 22.42 12.40
C GLY A 204 -16.17 22.34 11.71
N THR A 205 -15.25 21.60 12.32
CA THR A 205 -13.92 21.31 11.77
C THR A 205 -13.76 19.81 11.58
N LEU A 206 -13.09 19.36 10.52
CA LEU A 206 -12.83 17.94 10.31
C LEU A 206 -12.15 17.35 11.56
N PHE A 207 -12.63 16.21 12.05
CA PHE A 207 -12.05 15.59 13.22
C PHE A 207 -10.65 15.06 12.89
N THR A 208 -9.64 15.52 13.63
CA THR A 208 -8.22 15.21 13.42
C THR A 208 -7.55 14.74 14.70
N GLY A 209 -6.63 13.78 14.59
CA GLY A 209 -5.87 13.21 15.69
C GLY A 209 -4.38 13.05 15.36
N PRO A 210 -3.49 12.96 16.35
CA PRO A 210 -2.07 12.72 16.13
C PRO A 210 -1.74 11.26 15.81
N ASP A 211 -2.63 10.34 16.16
CA ASP A 211 -2.54 8.91 15.91
C ASP A 211 -3.88 8.40 15.35
N ASP A 212 -3.92 7.09 15.06
CA ASP A 212 -5.10 6.43 14.53
C ASP A 212 -5.92 5.71 15.62
N VAL A 213 -5.85 6.22 16.87
CA VAL A 213 -6.60 5.71 18.01
C VAL A 213 -7.50 6.82 18.55
N TRP A 214 -8.79 6.67 18.29
CA TRP A 214 -9.80 7.67 18.57
C TRP A 214 -10.48 7.37 19.90
N GLY A 215 -10.34 8.27 20.86
CA GLY A 215 -11.09 8.22 22.10
C GLY A 215 -10.52 7.26 23.13
N ASN A 216 -11.16 7.27 24.30
CA ASN A 216 -10.71 6.49 25.47
C ASN A 216 -11.87 5.91 26.29
N GLY A 217 -13.08 5.82 25.70
CA GLY A 217 -14.26 5.32 26.37
C GLY A 217 -14.87 6.26 27.42
N SER A 218 -14.29 7.44 27.67
CA SER A 218 -14.87 8.44 28.57
C SER A 218 -15.70 9.48 27.82
N ALA A 219 -16.88 9.83 28.36
CA ALA A 219 -17.74 10.91 27.87
C ALA A 219 -17.06 12.30 27.87
N SER A 220 -15.99 12.46 28.66
CA SER A 220 -15.22 13.72 28.69
C SER A 220 -14.28 13.89 27.50
N ASN A 221 -13.95 12.81 26.78
CA ASN A 221 -13.11 12.84 25.59
C ASN A 221 -13.98 12.99 24.34
N ALA A 222 -13.68 13.99 23.50
CA ALA A 222 -14.48 14.29 22.31
C ALA A 222 -14.35 13.24 21.21
N GLU A 223 -13.21 12.55 21.10
CA GLU A 223 -13.01 11.46 20.16
C GLU A 223 -13.83 10.23 20.53
N THR A 224 -14.07 9.97 21.83
CA THR A 224 -14.99 8.90 22.29
C THR A 224 -16.41 9.07 21.72
N ALA A 225 -16.83 10.31 21.45
CA ALA A 225 -18.14 10.60 20.85
C ALA A 225 -18.10 10.69 19.31
N ALA A 226 -16.91 10.81 18.72
CA ALA A 226 -16.71 10.89 17.28
C ALA A 226 -16.44 9.52 16.63
N ALA A 227 -15.84 8.61 17.42
CA ALA A 227 -15.73 7.18 17.17
C ALA A 227 -17.09 6.49 17.26
#